data_AF-M5SY01-F1
#
_entry.id   AF-M5SY01-F1
#
_cell.length_a   1.000
_cell.length_b   1.000
_cell.length_c   1.000
_cell.angle_alpha   90.00
_cell.angle_beta   90.00
_cell.angle_gamma   90.00
#
_symmetry.space_group_name_H-M   'P 1'
#
loop_
_entity.id
_entity.type
_entity.pdbx_description
1 polymer ?
#
loop_
_entity_poly.entity_id
_entity_poly.type
_entity_poly.pdbx_seq_one_letter_code
_entity_poly.pdbx_strand_id
1 'polypeptide(L)' 'MNVPNTLHRCLLSTNAIENSFRTTRRKLDRVTRFRAETDQASRWLSYALLEAEKGFRRITGCKSLPHLLAALARPESKMS' A
#
# COMPACT_ATOMS: atom_id res chain seq x y z
N MET A 1 0.29 10.57 23.06
CA MET A 1 1.36 9.84 22.35
C MET A 1 2.18 10.85 21.57
N ASN A 2 3.45 11.04 21.93
CA ASN A 2 4.33 12.03 21.30
C ASN A 2 4.97 11.42 20.03
N VAL A 3 4.13 11.10 19.04
CA VAL A 3 4.58 10.59 17.73
C VAL A 3 4.53 11.76 16.74
N PRO A 4 5.60 11.99 15.96
CA PRO A 4 5.63 13.12 15.04
C PRO A 4 4.47 13.06 14.04
N ASN A 5 3.76 14.18 13.91
CA ASN A 5 2.56 14.41 13.07
C ASN A 5 2.79 14.06 11.57
N THR A 6 4.05 13.91 11.15
CA THR A 6 4.45 13.58 9.79
C THR A 6 4.01 12.21 9.32
N LEU A 7 3.89 11.22 10.23
CA LEU A 7 3.41 9.88 9.89
C LEU A 7 1.88 9.80 9.78
N HIS A 8 1.14 10.66 10.48
CA HIS A 8 -0.32 10.65 10.49
C HIS A 8 -0.92 10.83 9.09
N ARG A 9 -0.33 11.69 8.27
CA ARG A 9 -0.81 11.95 6.90
C ARG A 9 -0.78 10.69 6.01
N CYS A 10 0.18 9.78 6.23
CA CYS A 10 0.26 8.53 5.48
C CYS A 10 -0.47 7.39 6.19
N LEU A 11 -0.32 7.26 7.51
CA LEU A 11 -0.78 6.09 8.27
C LEU A 11 -2.24 6.18 8.74
N LEU A 12 -2.79 7.39 8.90
CA LEU A 12 -4.21 7.58 9.28
C LEU A 12 -5.13 7.79 8.06
N SER A 13 -4.59 7.70 6.84
CA SER A 13 -5.39 7.83 5.63
C SER A 13 -5.37 6.53 4.82
N THR A 14 -6.48 6.22 4.18
CA THR A 14 -6.62 5.11 3.21
C THR A 14 -6.16 5.48 1.81
N ASN A 15 -5.68 6.72 1.60
CA ASN A 15 -5.31 7.29 0.31
C ASN A 15 -4.35 6.41 -0.49
N ALA A 16 -3.35 5.80 0.16
CA ALA A 16 -2.40 4.93 -0.51
C ALA A 16 -3.11 3.73 -1.14
N ILE A 17 -3.94 3.03 -0.36
CA ILE A 17 -4.69 1.83 -0.79
C ILE A 17 -5.72 2.21 -1.86
N GLU A 18 -6.48 3.28 -1.64
CA GLU A 18 -7.48 3.77 -2.60
C GLU A 18 -6.86 4.17 -3.93
N ASN A 19 -5.72 4.87 -3.92
CA ASN A 19 -5.05 5.29 -5.13
C ASN A 19 -4.48 4.10 -5.93
N SER A 20 -3.95 3.08 -5.24
CA SER A 20 -3.55 1.81 -5.86
C SER A 20 -4.72 1.17 -6.61
N PHE A 21 -5.81 0.88 -5.90
CA PHE A 21 -6.96 0.19 -6.48
C PHE A 21 -7.61 1.01 -7.60
N ARG A 22 -7.71 2.33 -7.45
CA ARG A 22 -8.23 3.22 -8.49
C ARG A 22 -7.41 3.15 -9.77
N THR A 23 -6.08 3.18 -9.66
CA THR A 23 -5.18 3.16 -10.82
C THR A 23 -5.21 1.78 -11.48
N THR A 24 -5.12 0.72 -10.69
CA THR A 24 -5.18 -0.66 -11.19
C THR A 24 -6.49 -0.93 -11.91
N ARG A 25 -7.64 -0.57 -11.31
CA ARG A 25 -8.96 -0.74 -11.93
C ARG A 25 -9.08 0.02 -13.25
N ARG A 26 -8.65 1.29 -13.30
CA ARG A 26 -8.68 2.08 -14.56
C ARG A 26 -7.86 1.45 -15.69
N LYS A 27 -6.78 0.76 -15.39
CA LYS A 27 -5.94 0.07 -16.38
C LYS A 27 -6.58 -1.25 -16.82
N LEU A 28 -7.10 -2.03 -15.88
CA LEU A 28 -7.77 -3.30 -16.17
C LEU A 28 -9.10 -3.11 -16.90
N ASP A 29 -9.88 -2.07 -16.59
CA ASP A 29 -11.17 -1.77 -17.25
C ASP A 29 -11.02 -1.49 -18.76
N ARG A 30 -9.80 -1.17 -19.23
CA ARG A 30 -9.49 -1.01 -20.67
C ARG A 30 -9.23 -2.34 -21.38
N VAL A 31 -9.06 -3.43 -20.65
CA VAL A 31 -8.82 -4.76 -21.19
C VAL A 31 -10.16 -5.48 -21.31
N THR A 32 -10.73 -5.47 -22.51
CA THR A 32 -12.09 -6.00 -22.74
C THR A 32 -12.12 -7.45 -23.20
N ARG A 33 -10.96 -8.05 -23.50
CA ARG A 33 -10.87 -9.40 -24.07
C ARG A 33 -9.87 -10.27 -23.30
N PHE A 34 -10.30 -10.76 -22.15
CA PHE A 34 -9.56 -11.74 -21.38
C PHE A 34 -9.69 -13.15 -21.97
N ARG A 35 -8.60 -13.91 -21.89
CA ARG A 35 -8.53 -15.32 -22.26
C ARG A 35 -8.19 -16.15 -21.04
N ALA A 36 -9.15 -16.95 -20.57
CA ALA A 36 -9.05 -17.73 -19.34
C ALA A 36 -7.96 -18.82 -19.43
N GLU A 37 -7.68 -19.31 -20.63
CA GLU A 37 -6.67 -20.30 -20.95
C GLU A 37 -5.23 -19.75 -20.94
N THR A 38 -5.03 -18.47 -20.56
CA THR A 38 -3.73 -17.79 -20.59
C THR A 38 -3.45 -17.03 -19.30
N ASP A 39 -2.18 -16.71 -19.04
CA ASP A 39 -1.81 -15.87 -17.88
C ASP A 39 -2.05 -14.36 -18.10
N GLN A 40 -2.91 -13.97 -19.05
CA GLN A 40 -3.19 -12.57 -19.36
C GLN A 40 -3.65 -11.79 -18.14
N ALA A 41 -4.53 -12.37 -17.32
CA ALA A 41 -5.02 -11.71 -16.11
C ALA A 41 -3.88 -11.33 -15.16
N SER A 42 -2.99 -12.27 -14.88
CA SER A 42 -1.82 -12.06 -14.02
C SER A 42 -0.86 -11.03 -14.62
N ARG A 43 -0.59 -11.09 -15.94
CA ARG A 43 0.29 -10.12 -16.62
C ARG A 43 -0.27 -8.70 -16.60
N TRP A 44 -1.57 -8.55 -16.87
CA TRP A 44 -2.24 -7.25 -16.83
C TRP A 44 -2.32 -6.69 -15.41
N LEU A 45 -2.56 -7.54 -14.41
CA LEU A 45 -2.51 -7.15 -13.01
C LEU A 45 -1.10 -6.67 -12.62
N SER A 46 -0.06 -7.44 -12.95
CA SER A 46 1.33 -7.04 -12.69
C SER A 46 1.68 -5.72 -13.36
N TYR A 47 1.33 -5.54 -14.64
CA TYR A 47 1.50 -4.27 -15.34
C TYR A 47 0.77 -3.12 -14.64
N ALA A 48 -0.50 -3.32 -14.28
CA ALA A 48 -1.32 -2.29 -13.64
C ALA A 48 -0.79 -1.90 -12.25
N LEU A 49 -0.22 -2.85 -11.50
CA LEU A 49 0.45 -2.61 -10.22
C LEU A 49 1.76 -1.83 -10.39
N LEU A 50 2.59 -2.19 -11.38
CA LEU A 50 3.81 -1.44 -11.70
C LEU A 50 3.50 0.01 -12.12
N GLU A 51 2.40 0.22 -12.82
CA GLU A 51 1.93 1.55 -13.18
C GLU A 51 1.41 2.34 -11.98
N ALA A 52 0.70 1.68 -11.05
CA ALA A 52 0.28 2.29 -9.80
C ALA A 52 1.49 2.68 -8.92
N GLU A 53 2.53 1.84 -8.91
CA GLU A 53 3.76 2.05 -8.15
C GLU A 53 4.45 3.38 -8.48
N LYS A 54 4.49 3.75 -9.77
CA LYS A 54 5.06 5.02 -10.25
C LYS A 54 4.40 6.25 -9.63
N GLY A 55 3.16 6.13 -9.16
CA GLY A 55 2.41 7.21 -8.52
C GLY A 55 2.69 7.37 -7.02
N PHE A 56 3.38 6.42 -6.38
CA PHE A 56 3.67 6.51 -4.96
C PHE A 56 4.79 7.50 -4.67
N ARG A 57 4.63 8.20 -3.55
CA ARG A 57 5.66 9.05 -2.97
C ARG A 57 6.23 8.34 -1.75
N ARG A 58 7.48 8.64 -1.44
CA ARG A 58 8.11 8.19 -0.19
C ARG A 58 7.24 8.61 1.00
N ILE A 59 7.05 7.68 1.94
CA ILE A 59 6.30 7.94 3.17
C ILE A 59 6.98 9.10 3.91
N THR A 60 6.20 10.16 4.15
CA THR A 60 6.69 11.31 4.90
C THR A 60 6.89 10.88 6.36
N GLY A 61 8.05 11.20 6.93
CA GLY A 61 8.38 10.77 8.29
C GLY A 61 8.80 9.29 8.40
N CYS A 62 9.18 8.61 7.30
CA CYS A 62 9.61 7.20 7.37
C CYS A 62 10.76 6.94 8.36
N LYS A 63 11.59 7.94 8.66
CA LYS A 63 12.66 7.85 9.68
C LYS A 63 12.11 7.65 11.10
N SER A 64 10.86 8.02 11.34
CA SER A 64 10.15 7.86 12.60
C SER A 64 9.42 6.51 12.72
N LEU A 65 9.38 5.69 11.66
CA LEU A 65 8.77 4.35 11.69
C LEU A 65 9.36 3.45 12.79
N PRO A 66 10.69 3.39 13.01
CA PRO A 66 11.25 2.58 14.10
C PRO A 66 10.75 3.00 15.49
N HIS A 67 10.55 4.30 15.71
CA HIS A 67 10.01 4.83 16.97
C HIS A 67 8.55 4.43 17.16
N LEU A 68 7.76 4.48 16.08
CA LEU A 68 6.39 4.00 16.09
C LEU A 68 6.32 2.50 16.37
N LEU A 69 7.18 1.69 15.74
CA LEU A 69 7.26 0.25 15.99
C LEU A 69 7.60 -0.06 17.45
N ALA A 70 8.57 0.65 18.03
CA ALA A 70 8.92 0.50 19.44
C ALA A 70 7.76 0.89 20.37
N ALA A 71 6.99 1.93 20.04
CA ALA A 71 5.82 2.34 20.81
C ALA A 71 4.62 1.37 20.68
N LEU A 72 4.51 0.67 19.53
CA LEU A 72 3.46 -0.32 19.27
C LEU A 72 3.82 -1.73 19.74
N ALA A 73 5.10 -2.00 20.02
CA ALA A 73 5.56 -3.27 20.56
C ALA A 73 4.87 -3.50 21.92
N ARG A 74 3.95 -4.46 21.98
CA ARG A 74 3.40 -4.90 23.27
C ARG A 74 4.51 -5.60 24.06
N PRO A 75 4.65 -5.35 25.36
CA PRO A 75 5.42 -6.25 26.19
C PRO A 75 4.80 -7.64 26.06
N GLU A 76 5.62 -8.66 25.81
CA GLU A 76 5.15 -10.03 25.76
C GLU A 76 4.35 -10.30 27.04
N SER A 77 3.09 -10.69 26.86
CA SER A 77 2.29 -11.26 27.92
C SER A 77 3.10 -12.42 28.47
N LYS A 78 3.75 -12.23 29.64
CA LYS A 78 4.36 -13.32 30.39
C LYS A 78 3.25 -14.34 30.63
N MET A 79 3.21 -15.37 29.80
CA MET A 79 2.36 -16.52 29.98
C MET A 79 2.89 -17.18 31.25
N SER A 80 2.14 -16.99 32.35
CA SER A 80 2.32 -17.74 33.59
C SER A 80 1.81 -19.17 33.40
#